data_AF-A0A8S0W8K3-F1
#
_entry.id   AF-A0A8S0W8K3-F1
#
_cell.length_a   1.000
_cell.length_b   1.000
_cell.length_c   1.000
_cell.angle_alpha   90.00
_cell.angle_beta   90.00
_cell.angle_gamma   90.00
#
_symmetry.space_group_name_H-M   'P 1'
#
loop_
_entity.id
_entity.type
_entity.pdbx_description
1 polymer ?
#
loop_
_entity_poly.entity_id
_entity_poly.type
_entity_poly.pdbx_seq_one_letter_code
_entity_poly.pdbx_strand_id
1 'polypeptide(L)'
;MSYMPEPGYDGEQNFQGQEPPPSGFRVPLSTDAPFPPPEQAGEPAFYDADGVSPVFIGSALFENSVHPCKIGPHLQPFASVPYGGGEHGHHGRFDLLPFRHDQMEWVPTSHGTIPEGRRPVEGGYEDDGAQLYHAAALIDGVKVPGKTGEHLGGSRIAFGGVEHCVDDDYEILCWK
;
A
#
# COMPACT_ATOMS: atom_id res chain seq x y z
N MET A 1 -17.23 -59.36 0.47
CA MET A 1 -16.54 -58.08 0.72
C MET A 1 -17.17 -57.00 -0.14
N SER A 2 -17.99 -56.14 0.46
CA SER A 2 -18.58 -54.96 -0.19
C SER A 2 -17.57 -53.81 -0.15
N TYR A 3 -17.17 -53.32 -1.33
CA TYR A 3 -16.28 -52.17 -1.48
C TYR A 3 -17.05 -50.88 -1.13
N MET A 4 -16.59 -50.14 -0.13
CA MET A 4 -17.06 -48.76 0.13
C MET A 4 -16.26 -47.82 -0.80
N PRO A 5 -16.88 -46.85 -1.47
CA PRO A 5 -16.14 -45.81 -2.16
C PRO A 5 -15.55 -44.82 -1.15
N GLU A 6 -14.28 -44.45 -1.35
CA GLU A 6 -13.56 -43.39 -0.64
C GLU A 6 -14.26 -42.03 -0.84
N PRO A 7 -14.32 -41.16 0.19
CA PRO A 7 -14.80 -39.79 0.01
C PRO A 7 -13.79 -38.98 -0.83
N GLY A 8 -14.27 -38.48 -1.97
CA GLY A 8 -13.50 -37.56 -2.81
C GLY A 8 -13.12 -36.31 -2.02
N TYR A 9 -11.82 -36.04 -1.95
CA TYR A 9 -11.30 -34.73 -1.59
C TYR A 9 -11.47 -33.80 -2.80
N ASP A 10 -12.59 -33.07 -2.85
CA ASP A 10 -12.74 -31.93 -3.76
C ASP A 10 -11.96 -30.74 -3.17
N GLY A 11 -10.65 -30.76 -3.40
CA GLY A 11 -9.67 -29.80 -2.90
C GLY A 11 -9.09 -28.91 -3.99
N GLU A 12 -9.91 -28.39 -4.90
CA GLU A 12 -9.52 -27.30 -5.78
C GLU A 12 -10.57 -26.19 -5.66
N GLN A 13 -10.44 -25.38 -4.60
CA GLN A 13 -11.18 -24.12 -4.52
C GLN A 13 -10.68 -23.21 -5.64
N ASN A 14 -11.51 -23.08 -6.65
CA ASN A 14 -11.31 -22.22 -7.79
C ASN A 14 -11.37 -20.76 -7.31
N PHE A 15 -10.23 -20.14 -7.00
CA PHE A 15 -10.14 -18.73 -6.53
C PHE A 15 -10.50 -17.69 -7.59
N GLN A 16 -10.92 -18.11 -8.79
CA GLN A 16 -11.38 -17.23 -9.86
C GLN A 16 -12.83 -16.77 -9.59
N GLY A 17 -13.01 -15.81 -8.68
CA GLY A 17 -14.31 -15.18 -8.47
C GLY A 17 -14.54 -14.49 -7.12
N GLN A 18 -13.60 -14.56 -6.18
CA GLN A 18 -13.74 -13.85 -4.92
C GLN A 18 -13.18 -12.42 -5.07
N GLU A 19 -13.99 -11.40 -4.78
CA GLU A 19 -13.48 -10.03 -4.70
C GLU A 19 -12.29 -9.98 -3.73
N PRO A 20 -11.23 -9.24 -4.07
CA PRO A 20 -10.11 -9.08 -3.17
C PRO A 20 -10.59 -8.46 -1.85
N PRO A 21 -9.95 -8.78 -0.72
CA PRO A 21 -10.26 -8.11 0.54
C PRO A 21 -10.07 -6.59 0.39
N PRO A 22 -10.73 -5.74 1.21
CA PRO A 22 -10.63 -4.28 1.09
C PRO A 22 -9.19 -3.74 1.09
N SER A 23 -8.29 -4.40 1.81
CA SER A 23 -6.86 -4.07 1.87
C SER A 23 -6.02 -4.73 0.78
N GLY A 24 -6.58 -5.66 0.01
CA GLY A 24 -5.88 -6.44 -1.02
C GLY A 24 -5.03 -7.57 -0.44
N PHE A 25 -4.59 -8.49 -1.31
CA PHE A 25 -3.62 -9.52 -0.93
C PHE A 25 -2.24 -8.88 -0.78
N ARG A 26 -1.54 -9.19 0.32
CA ARG A 26 -0.28 -8.55 0.69
C ARG A 26 0.88 -9.55 0.72
N VAL A 27 2.07 -9.03 0.45
CA VAL A 27 3.34 -9.76 0.60
C VAL A 27 4.01 -9.31 1.90
N PRO A 28 4.08 -10.17 2.93
CA PRO A 28 4.71 -9.81 4.20
C PRO A 28 6.24 -9.79 4.06
N LEU A 29 6.85 -8.69 4.49
CA LEU A 29 8.28 -8.41 4.43
C LEU A 29 8.80 -7.94 5.79
N SER A 30 10.12 -7.96 5.95
CA SER A 30 10.80 -7.47 7.15
C SER A 30 12.15 -6.87 6.80
N THR A 31 12.63 -5.93 7.61
CA THR A 31 13.97 -5.35 7.47
C THR A 31 15.11 -6.33 7.65
N ASP A 32 14.87 -7.48 8.29
CA ASP A 32 15.88 -8.50 8.56
C ASP A 32 15.96 -9.56 7.44
N ALA A 33 15.19 -9.40 6.37
CA ALA A 33 15.17 -10.29 5.22
C ALA A 33 15.55 -9.52 3.95
N PRO A 34 16.13 -10.20 2.93
CA PRO A 34 16.36 -9.57 1.63
C PRO A 34 15.02 -9.17 0.99
N PHE A 35 15.06 -8.12 0.15
CA PHE A 35 13.91 -7.73 -0.65
C PHE A 35 13.51 -8.90 -1.59
N PRO A 36 12.20 -9.19 -1.75
CA PRO A 36 11.75 -10.32 -2.55
C PRO A 36 12.08 -10.14 -4.04
N PRO A 37 12.15 -11.24 -4.81
CA PRO A 37 12.36 -11.14 -6.25
C PRO A 37 11.12 -10.56 -6.96
N PRO A 38 11.26 -10.06 -8.20
CA PRO A 38 10.18 -9.39 -8.94
C PRO A 38 8.91 -10.22 -9.11
N GLU A 39 9.00 -11.56 -9.19
CA GLU A 39 7.84 -12.43 -9.32
C GLU A 39 6.91 -12.37 -8.09
N GLN A 40 7.46 -11.99 -6.93
CA GLN A 40 6.73 -11.85 -5.68
C GLN A 40 6.39 -10.37 -5.39
N ALA A 41 7.30 -9.43 -5.68
CA ALA A 41 7.02 -7.99 -5.49
C ALA A 41 5.99 -7.44 -6.49
N GLY A 42 5.94 -8.02 -7.70
CA GLY A 42 5.16 -7.49 -8.82
C GLY A 42 5.83 -6.28 -9.48
N GLU A 43 5.04 -5.56 -10.28
CA GLU A 43 5.48 -4.33 -10.94
C GLU A 43 5.49 -3.16 -9.95
N PRO A 44 6.45 -2.22 -10.08
CA PRO A 44 6.46 -1.02 -9.27
C PRO A 44 5.25 -0.13 -9.60
N ALA A 45 4.72 0.56 -8.60
CA ALA A 45 3.65 1.54 -8.79
C ALA A 45 4.19 2.83 -9.42
N PHE A 46 5.41 3.22 -9.03
CA PHE A 46 6.09 4.45 -9.45
C PHE A 46 7.61 4.23 -9.54
N TYR A 47 8.33 5.27 -9.93
CA TYR A 47 9.78 5.32 -9.89
C TYR A 47 10.22 6.53 -9.04
N ASP A 48 11.35 6.39 -8.35
CA ASP A 48 11.92 7.46 -7.52
C ASP A 48 12.50 8.60 -8.39
N ALA A 49 13.07 9.62 -7.76
CA ALA A 49 13.55 10.84 -8.42
C ALA A 49 14.61 10.62 -9.52
N ASP A 50 15.32 9.49 -9.50
CA ASP A 50 16.26 9.10 -10.56
C ASP A 50 15.58 8.56 -11.82
N GLY A 51 14.26 8.35 -11.78
CA GLY A 51 13.44 7.83 -12.87
C GLY A 51 13.61 6.34 -13.16
N VAL A 52 14.38 5.60 -12.36
CA VAL A 52 14.73 4.20 -12.63
C VAL A 52 14.62 3.30 -11.39
N SER A 53 14.76 3.85 -10.18
CA SER A 53 14.63 3.10 -8.95
C SER A 53 13.16 2.79 -8.65
N PRO A 54 12.79 1.51 -8.51
CA PRO A 54 11.39 1.11 -8.38
C PRO A 54 10.81 1.50 -7.02
N VAL A 55 9.59 2.03 -7.04
CA VAL A 55 8.82 2.39 -5.85
C VAL A 55 7.52 1.58 -5.82
N PHE A 56 7.34 0.87 -4.71
CA PHE A 56 6.17 0.06 -4.38
C PHE A 56 5.37 0.72 -3.27
N ILE A 57 4.13 0.27 -3.13
CA ILE A 57 3.21 0.69 -2.07
C ILE A 57 3.02 -0.44 -1.07
N GLY A 58 2.75 -0.11 0.18
CA GLY A 58 2.49 -1.09 1.20
C GLY A 58 2.19 -0.45 2.53
N SER A 59 2.22 -1.25 3.59
CA SER A 59 1.81 -0.82 4.93
C SER A 59 2.87 -1.21 5.96
N ALA A 60 3.39 -0.25 6.71
CA ALA A 60 4.29 -0.47 7.84
C ALA A 60 3.49 -0.75 9.11
N LEU A 61 3.85 -1.80 9.85
CA LEU A 61 3.17 -2.21 11.07
C LEU A 61 3.89 -1.64 12.30
N PHE A 62 3.17 -0.86 13.10
CA PHE A 62 3.61 -0.35 14.40
C PHE A 62 2.86 -1.10 15.52
N GLU A 63 3.17 -0.79 16.78
CA GLU A 63 2.58 -1.49 17.94
C GLU A 63 1.04 -1.38 17.97
N ASN A 64 0.51 -0.19 17.68
CA ASN A 64 -0.93 0.10 17.78
C ASN A 64 -1.52 0.70 16.49
N SER A 65 -0.74 0.76 15.41
CA SER A 65 -1.16 1.40 14.16
C SER A 65 -0.54 0.72 12.95
N VAL A 66 -1.14 0.95 11.77
CA VAL A 66 -0.65 0.45 10.49
C VAL A 66 -0.69 1.60 9.49
N HIS A 67 0.45 1.98 8.93
CA HIS A 67 0.52 3.17 8.08
C HIS A 67 0.91 2.81 6.63
N PRO A 68 0.18 3.33 5.63
CA PRO A 68 0.65 3.32 4.24
C PRO A 68 2.04 3.93 4.13
N CYS A 69 2.91 3.31 3.32
CA CYS A 69 4.32 3.65 3.24
C CYS A 69 4.87 3.52 1.82
N LYS A 70 5.95 4.24 1.55
CA LYS A 70 6.79 4.12 0.36
C LYS A 70 7.75 2.95 0.55
N ILE A 71 7.77 2.00 -0.37
CA ILE A 71 8.68 0.85 -0.32
C ILE A 71 9.63 0.92 -1.52
N GLY A 72 10.93 0.77 -1.29
CA GLY A 72 11.95 0.76 -2.34
C GLY A 72 13.12 -0.14 -1.95
N PRO A 73 13.56 -1.08 -2.80
CA PRO A 73 14.73 -1.94 -2.53
C PRO A 73 16.04 -1.14 -2.35
N HIS A 74 16.09 0.08 -2.89
CA HIS A 74 17.20 1.02 -2.80
C HIS A 74 17.16 1.90 -1.54
N LEU A 75 16.05 1.88 -0.79
CA LEU A 75 15.91 2.62 0.46
C LEU A 75 16.54 1.85 1.63
N GLN A 76 17.03 2.59 2.63
CA GLN A 76 17.59 2.02 3.85
C GLN A 76 16.94 2.65 5.07
N PRO A 77 16.02 1.95 5.78
CA PRO A 77 15.42 0.65 5.45
C PRO A 77 14.49 0.70 4.23
N PHE A 78 14.05 -0.47 3.73
CA PHE A 78 13.24 -0.58 2.52
C PHE A 78 11.90 0.17 2.55
N ALA A 79 11.35 0.44 3.73
CA ALA A 79 10.06 1.10 3.91
C ALA A 79 10.24 2.46 4.60
N SER A 80 9.55 3.47 4.09
CA SER A 80 9.57 4.84 4.58
C SER A 80 8.15 5.35 4.82
N VAL A 81 7.90 5.91 6.01
CA VAL A 81 6.58 6.29 6.51
C VAL A 81 6.54 7.80 6.78
N PRO A 82 5.50 8.51 6.31
CA PRO A 82 5.22 9.88 6.74
C PRO A 82 4.57 9.86 8.14
N TYR A 83 5.25 10.43 9.13
CA TYR A 83 4.72 10.52 10.50
C TYR A 83 5.33 11.71 11.25
N GLY A 84 4.51 12.43 12.02
CA GLY A 84 4.99 13.48 12.93
C GLY A 84 5.77 14.63 12.28
N GLY A 85 5.48 14.97 11.01
CA GLY A 85 6.21 16.00 10.26
C GLY A 85 7.51 15.52 9.59
N GLY A 86 7.87 14.24 9.72
CA GLY A 86 9.11 13.68 9.18
C GLY A 86 8.90 12.50 8.23
N GLU A 87 9.95 12.23 7.44
CA GLU A 87 10.12 10.97 6.74
C GLU A 87 10.90 9.99 7.64
N HIS A 88 10.28 8.87 8.00
CA HIS A 88 10.86 7.89 8.91
C HIS A 88 11.07 6.54 8.23
N GLY A 89 12.31 6.04 8.27
CA GLY A 89 12.61 4.66 7.93
C GLY A 89 11.95 3.69 8.91
N HIS A 90 11.18 2.72 8.40
CA HIS A 90 10.52 1.71 9.21
C HIS A 90 11.39 0.48 9.43
N HIS A 91 11.47 0.03 10.69
CA HIS A 91 12.19 -1.17 11.09
C HIS A 91 11.22 -2.24 11.60
N GLY A 92 11.37 -3.47 11.12
CA GLY A 92 10.49 -4.59 11.43
C GLY A 92 9.58 -4.97 10.27
N ARG A 93 8.37 -5.45 10.58
CA ARG A 93 7.43 -5.99 9.58
C ARG A 93 6.71 -4.89 8.80
N PHE A 94 6.61 -5.09 7.50
CA PHE A 94 5.78 -4.30 6.60
C PHE A 94 5.21 -5.20 5.51
N ASP A 95 4.07 -4.81 4.96
CA ASP A 95 3.31 -5.63 4.02
C ASP A 95 3.20 -4.89 2.68
N LEU A 96 3.93 -5.35 1.67
CA LEU A 96 3.86 -4.81 0.30
C LEU A 96 2.49 -5.13 -0.31
N LEU A 97 1.89 -4.16 -0.98
CA LEU A 97 0.69 -4.31 -1.80
C LEU A 97 1.08 -4.35 -3.27
N PRO A 98 0.98 -5.51 -3.94
CA PRO A 98 1.21 -5.59 -5.37
C PRO A 98 0.20 -4.70 -6.10
N PHE A 99 0.68 -3.74 -6.87
CA PHE A 99 -0.21 -2.87 -7.65
C PHE A 99 -0.72 -3.63 -8.88
N ARG A 100 -2.04 -3.71 -8.99
CA ARG A 100 -2.74 -4.48 -10.03
C ARG A 100 -3.52 -3.54 -10.93
N HIS A 101 -2.93 -3.12 -12.05
CA HIS A 101 -3.57 -2.20 -13.00
C HIS A 101 -4.93 -2.70 -13.54
N ASP A 102 -5.16 -4.01 -13.54
CA ASP A 102 -6.42 -4.65 -13.92
C ASP A 102 -7.54 -4.47 -12.88
N GLN A 103 -7.19 -4.23 -11.61
CA GLN A 103 -8.13 -4.22 -10.47
C GLN A 103 -8.12 -2.91 -9.67
N MET A 104 -7.11 -2.08 -9.85
CA MET A 104 -6.89 -0.86 -9.09
C MET A 104 -6.66 0.34 -10.00
N GLU A 105 -7.05 1.51 -9.53
CA GLU A 105 -6.79 2.79 -10.18
C GLU A 105 -6.47 3.88 -9.15
N TRP A 106 -5.62 4.81 -9.55
CA TRP A 106 -5.38 6.05 -8.81
C TRP A 106 -6.45 7.06 -9.23
N VAL A 107 -7.25 7.54 -8.28
CA VAL A 107 -8.35 8.48 -8.53
C VAL A 107 -7.99 9.84 -7.92
N PRO A 108 -8.03 10.93 -8.69
CA PRO A 108 -7.79 12.28 -8.17
C PRO A 108 -8.77 12.63 -7.06
N THR A 109 -8.27 13.26 -6.01
CA THR A 109 -9.08 13.74 -4.89
C THR A 109 -8.41 14.92 -4.17
N SER A 110 -9.09 15.48 -3.18
CA SER A 110 -8.61 16.57 -2.34
C SER A 110 -9.27 16.52 -0.96
N HIS A 111 -8.64 17.20 -0.02
CA HIS A 111 -9.16 17.54 1.30
C HIS A 111 -9.59 16.32 2.15
N GLY A 112 -8.88 15.19 2.01
CA GLY A 112 -9.22 13.95 2.71
C GLY A 112 -10.43 13.22 2.13
N THR A 113 -11.02 13.73 1.04
CA THR A 113 -12.28 13.21 0.50
C THR A 113 -12.08 11.86 -0.18
N ILE A 114 -13.02 10.93 0.05
CA ILE A 114 -13.16 9.73 -0.78
C ILE A 114 -14.07 10.09 -1.97
N PRO A 115 -13.61 9.99 -3.23
CA PRO A 115 -14.44 10.34 -4.38
C PRO A 115 -15.73 9.51 -4.45
N GLU A 116 -16.83 10.16 -4.87
CA GLU A 116 -18.16 9.52 -4.91
C GLU A 116 -18.15 8.25 -5.77
N GLY A 117 -18.76 7.18 -5.25
CA GLY A 117 -18.87 5.89 -5.93
C GLY A 117 -17.56 5.10 -6.00
N ARG A 118 -16.48 5.57 -5.38
CA ARG A 118 -15.19 4.84 -5.33
C ARG A 118 -15.06 4.05 -4.03
N ARG A 119 -14.37 2.91 -4.12
CA ARG A 119 -14.00 2.07 -2.98
C ARG A 119 -12.48 2.17 -2.76
N PRO A 120 -12.00 2.92 -1.77
CA PRO A 120 -10.57 3.08 -1.53
C PRO A 120 -9.94 1.78 -1.03
N VAL A 121 -8.67 1.54 -1.39
CA VAL A 121 -7.90 0.40 -0.89
C VAL A 121 -7.42 0.70 0.52
N GLU A 122 -7.87 -0.09 1.48
CA GLU A 122 -7.49 0.07 2.89
C GLU A 122 -5.99 -0.14 3.07
N GLY A 123 -5.32 0.85 3.63
CA GLY A 123 -3.87 0.85 3.85
C GLY A 123 -3.47 0.66 5.31
N GLY A 124 -4.39 0.84 6.26
CA GLY A 124 -4.16 0.64 7.68
C GLY A 124 -4.99 1.61 8.52
N TYR A 125 -4.53 1.96 9.70
CA TYR A 125 -5.24 2.80 10.67
C TYR A 125 -4.25 3.54 11.59
N GLU A 126 -4.65 4.70 12.10
CA GLU A 126 -3.95 5.42 13.18
C GLU A 126 -4.21 4.72 14.55
N ASP A 127 -3.55 5.17 15.61
CA ASP A 127 -3.64 4.56 16.95
C ASP A 127 -5.04 4.62 17.58
N ASP A 128 -5.81 5.64 17.22
CA ASP A 128 -7.21 5.84 17.58
C ASP A 128 -8.19 5.01 16.74
N GLY A 129 -7.68 4.24 15.78
CA GLY A 129 -8.43 3.41 14.86
C GLY A 129 -8.95 4.14 13.62
N ALA A 130 -8.62 5.41 13.42
CA ALA A 130 -9.02 6.15 12.22
C ALA A 130 -8.40 5.53 10.95
N GLN A 131 -9.24 5.24 9.95
CA GLN A 131 -8.83 4.52 8.75
C GLN A 131 -7.87 5.34 7.90
N LEU A 132 -6.86 4.64 7.35
CA LEU A 132 -5.90 5.16 6.39
C LEU A 132 -5.99 4.41 5.05
N TYR A 133 -5.77 5.15 3.97
CA TYR A 133 -5.76 4.66 2.60
C TYR A 133 -4.46 5.05 1.91
N HIS A 134 -4.12 4.34 0.84
CA HIS A 134 -2.95 4.66 0.03
C HIS A 134 -3.20 5.92 -0.81
N ALA A 135 -2.27 6.87 -0.71
CA ALA A 135 -2.27 8.09 -1.50
C ALA A 135 -1.02 8.16 -2.39
N ALA A 136 -1.06 9.00 -3.41
CA ALA A 136 0.10 9.43 -4.17
C ALA A 136 -0.03 10.90 -4.53
N ALA A 137 1.06 11.66 -4.44
CA ALA A 137 1.10 13.07 -4.84
C ALA A 137 2.37 13.38 -5.63
N LEU A 138 2.33 14.47 -6.39
CA LEU A 138 3.48 14.97 -7.14
C LEU A 138 4.30 15.93 -6.25
N ILE A 139 5.50 15.51 -5.83
CA ILE A 139 6.44 16.34 -5.08
C ILE A 139 7.66 16.61 -5.95
N ASP A 140 7.93 17.88 -6.26
CA ASP A 140 9.06 18.29 -7.13
C ASP A 140 9.17 17.51 -8.46
N GLY A 141 8.01 17.19 -9.05
CA GLY A 141 7.93 16.44 -10.31
C GLY A 141 8.03 14.92 -10.19
N VAL A 142 8.16 14.39 -8.96
CA VAL A 142 8.21 12.95 -8.67
C VAL A 142 6.88 12.50 -8.07
N LYS A 143 6.31 11.41 -8.56
CA LYS A 143 5.07 10.85 -8.03
C LYS A 143 5.39 9.91 -6.87
N VAL A 144 5.04 10.31 -5.66
CA VAL A 144 5.48 9.64 -4.43
C VAL A 144 4.27 9.11 -3.66
N PRO A 145 4.28 7.83 -3.23
CA PRO A 145 3.20 7.28 -2.42
C PRO A 145 3.28 7.73 -0.97
N GLY A 146 2.13 7.72 -0.30
CA GLY A 146 1.98 8.00 1.12
C GLY A 146 0.60 7.61 1.63
N LYS A 147 0.09 8.36 2.62
CA LYS A 147 -1.19 8.06 3.28
C LYS A 147 -2.20 9.20 3.16
N THR A 148 -3.48 8.86 3.09
CA THR A 148 -4.62 9.79 3.22
C THR A 148 -5.66 9.19 4.16
N GLY A 149 -6.53 10.04 4.70
CA GLY A 149 -7.70 9.65 5.47
C GLY A 149 -8.62 10.87 5.63
N GLU A 150 -9.92 10.65 5.81
CA GLU A 150 -10.88 11.76 5.94
C GLU A 150 -10.51 12.71 7.09
N HIS A 151 -9.99 12.16 8.19
CA HIS A 151 -9.52 12.90 9.35
C HIS A 151 -8.21 13.68 9.12
N LEU A 152 -7.51 13.45 7.99
CA LEU A 152 -6.24 14.11 7.68
C LEU A 152 -6.41 15.43 6.94
N GLY A 153 -7.55 15.63 6.28
CA GLY A 153 -7.78 16.82 5.45
C GLY A 153 -6.90 16.88 4.20
N GLY A 154 -6.21 15.79 3.84
CA GLY A 154 -5.26 15.74 2.74
C GLY A 154 -4.47 14.42 2.73
N SER A 155 -3.38 14.41 1.98
CA SER A 155 -2.38 13.34 1.99
C SER A 155 -1.09 13.76 2.70
N ARG A 156 -0.38 12.78 3.25
CA ARG A 156 0.94 12.92 3.88
C ARG A 156 1.93 12.07 3.11
N ILE A 157 3.01 12.69 2.64
CA ILE A 157 3.97 12.07 1.71
C ILE A 157 5.38 12.19 2.28
N ALA A 158 6.08 11.06 2.37
CA ALA A 158 7.45 10.98 2.86
C ALA A 158 8.44 11.15 1.69
N PHE A 159 9.05 12.34 1.57
CA PHE A 159 10.01 12.61 0.50
C PHE A 159 11.06 13.65 0.90
N GLY A 160 12.34 13.34 0.63
CA GLY A 160 13.45 14.25 0.90
C GLY A 160 13.76 14.45 2.39
N GLY A 161 13.38 13.50 3.25
CA GLY A 161 13.61 13.59 4.69
C GLY A 161 12.51 14.32 5.47
N VAL A 162 11.44 14.77 4.80
CA VAL A 162 10.32 15.50 5.43
C VAL A 162 8.97 14.88 5.07
N GLU A 163 7.96 15.16 5.90
CA GLU A 163 6.56 14.89 5.58
C GLU A 163 5.96 16.09 4.85
N HIS A 164 5.51 15.90 3.63
CA HIS A 164 4.75 16.89 2.86
C HIS A 164 3.26 16.68 3.10
N CYS A 165 2.57 17.74 3.53
CA CYS A 165 1.11 17.79 3.55
C CYS A 165 0.61 18.32 2.21
N VAL A 166 -0.18 17.51 1.51
CA VAL A 166 -0.76 17.87 0.21
C VAL A 166 -2.27 17.75 0.32
N ASP A 167 -2.93 18.91 0.41
CA ASP A 167 -4.36 18.99 0.68
C ASP A 167 -5.19 18.93 -0.62
N ASP A 168 -4.60 19.20 -1.77
CA ASP A 168 -5.24 19.24 -3.09
C ASP A 168 -4.42 18.50 -4.16
N ASP A 169 -5.08 18.12 -5.26
CA ASP A 169 -4.46 17.50 -6.45
C ASP A 169 -3.59 16.25 -6.19
N TYR A 170 -3.91 15.50 -5.13
CA TYR A 170 -3.36 14.17 -4.89
C TYR A 170 -4.32 13.08 -5.40
N GLU A 171 -3.86 11.83 -5.41
CA GLU A 171 -4.67 10.68 -5.79
C GLU A 171 -4.81 9.70 -4.63
N ILE A 172 -5.96 9.04 -4.56
CA ILE A 172 -6.24 7.91 -3.68
C ILE A 172 -6.32 6.62 -4.50
N LEU A 173 -5.74 5.54 -4.00
CA LEU A 173 -5.85 4.23 -4.64
C LEU A 173 -7.23 3.64 -4.39
N CYS A 174 -7.95 3.28 -5.44
CA CYS A 174 -9.27 2.66 -5.38
C CYS A 174 -9.32 1.33 -6.14
N TRP A 175 -10.22 0.46 -5.71
CA TRP A 175 -10.65 -0.70 -6.48
C TRP A 175 -11.48 -0.25 -7.69
N LYS A 176 -11.30 -0.95 -8.82
CA LYS A 176 -12.10 -0.83 -10.04
C LYS A 176 -13.41 -1.61 -9.94
#